data_AF-A0A151SZS1-F1
#
_entry.id   AF-A0A151SZS1-F1
#
_cell.length_a   1.000
_cell.length_b   1.000
_cell.length_c   1.000
_cell.angle_alpha   90.00
_cell.angle_beta   90.00
_cell.angle_gamma   90.00
#
_symmetry.space_group_name_H-M   'P 1'
#
loop_
_entity.id
_entity.type
_entity.pdbx_description
1 polymer ?
#
loop_
_entity_poly.entity_id
_entity_poly.type
_entity_poly.pdbx_seq_one_letter_code
_entity_poly.pdbx_strand_id
1 'polypeptide(L)'
;MHPADKEKTTFITENANFCYKVMPFGLKNAEATYQRLMDKVFQGQIGRNIEIYVDDMVLKSNSLADHIADLAEIFGELRKHNMRLNPEK
;
A
#
# COMPACT_ATOMS: atom_id res chain seq x y z
N MET A 1 -4.46 -7.65 9.47
CA MET A 1 -4.16 -7.64 10.91
C MET A 1 -3.96 -9.07 11.38
N HIS A 2 -2.88 -9.37 12.09
CA HIS A 2 -2.69 -10.69 12.69
C HIS A 2 -3.82 -10.97 13.70
N PRO A 3 -4.46 -12.16 13.72
CA PRO A 3 -5.63 -12.40 14.57
C PRO A 3 -5.42 -12.06 16.05
N ALA A 4 -4.24 -12.37 16.60
CA ALA A 4 -3.90 -12.09 18.00
C ALA A 4 -3.73 -10.59 18.33
N ASP A 5 -3.58 -9.72 17.33
CA ASP A 5 -3.39 -8.28 17.54
C ASP A 5 -4.67 -7.47 17.28
N LYS A 6 -5.74 -8.10 16.78
CA LYS A 6 -7.01 -7.39 16.46
C LYS A 6 -7.61 -6.72 17.69
N GLU A 7 -7.65 -7.42 18.82
CA GLU A 7 -8.23 -6.90 20.08
C GLU A 7 -7.48 -5.68 20.62
N LYS A 8 -6.20 -5.52 20.30
CA LYS A 8 -5.40 -4.34 20.67
C LYS A 8 -5.79 -3.08 19.90
N THR A 9 -6.59 -3.23 18.85
CA THR A 9 -7.14 -2.13 18.05
C THR A 9 -8.62 -1.87 18.37
N THR A 10 -9.07 -2.27 19.56
CA THR A 10 -10.45 -2.08 19.99
C THR A 10 -10.73 -0.61 20.25
N PHE A 11 -11.89 -0.15 19.77
CA PHE A 11 -12.46 1.15 20.11
C PHE A 11 -13.89 0.98 20.62
N ILE A 12 -14.31 1.93 21.46
CA ILE A 12 -15.60 1.91 22.16
C ILE A 12 -16.51 2.92 21.47
N THR A 13 -17.70 2.49 21.10
CA THR A 13 -18.83 3.39 20.77
C THR A 13 -19.84 3.36 21.92
N GLU A 14 -20.83 4.25 21.90
CA GLU A 14 -21.87 4.33 22.93
C GLU A 14 -22.60 2.99 23.16
N ASN A 15 -22.66 2.14 22.13
CA ASN A 15 -23.47 0.93 22.11
C ASN A 15 -22.67 -0.38 22.04
N ALA A 16 -21.38 -0.35 21.66
CA ALA A 16 -20.60 -1.58 21.49
C ALA A 16 -19.08 -1.34 21.40
N ASN A 17 -18.33 -2.43 21.56
CA ASN A 17 -16.90 -2.48 21.30
C ASN A 17 -16.66 -3.09 19.92
N PHE A 18 -15.80 -2.44 19.13
CA PHE A 18 -15.40 -2.89 17.80
C PHE A 18 -13.89 -2.98 17.70
N CYS A 19 -13.39 -3.87 16.85
CA CYS A 19 -11.97 -3.99 16.54
C CYS A 19 -11.73 -3.98 15.02
N TYR A 20 -10.55 -3.52 14.59
CA TYR A 20 -10.23 -3.44 13.17
C TYR A 20 -9.82 -4.80 12.59
N LYS A 21 -10.35 -5.13 11.40
CA LYS A 21 -9.97 -6.33 10.63
C LYS A 21 -8.71 -6.10 9.78
N VAL A 22 -8.56 -4.88 9.28
CA VAL A 22 -7.39 -4.40 8.53
C VAL A 22 -6.57 -3.45 9.41
N MET A 23 -5.41 -3.01 8.93
CA MET A 23 -4.59 -2.05 9.66
C MET A 23 -5.25 -0.67 9.65
N PRO A 24 -5.63 -0.10 10.80
CA PRO A 24 -6.18 1.25 10.85
C PRO A 24 -5.09 2.32 10.74
N PHE A 25 -5.52 3.53 10.37
CA PHE A 25 -4.69 4.73 10.49
C PHE A 25 -4.41 5.06 11.97
N GLY A 26 -3.32 5.79 12.21
CA GLY A 26 -2.93 6.24 13.56
C GLY A 26 -2.12 5.23 14.38
N LEU A 27 -1.87 4.02 13.87
CA LEU A 27 -0.89 3.13 14.49
C LEU A 27 0.53 3.61 14.18
N LYS A 28 1.36 3.71 15.22
CA LYS A 28 2.76 4.15 15.13
C LYS A 28 3.59 3.40 14.07
N ASN A 29 3.30 2.12 13.85
CA ASN A 29 4.05 1.26 12.92
C ASN A 29 3.28 0.96 11.62
N ALA A 30 2.14 1.62 11.36
CA ALA A 30 1.36 1.38 10.14
C ALA A 30 2.17 1.70 8.88
N GLU A 31 2.79 2.88 8.84
CA GLU A 31 3.61 3.35 7.71
C GLU A 31 4.79 2.41 7.46
N ALA A 32 5.53 2.02 8.50
CA ALA A 32 6.65 1.08 8.37
C ALA A 32 6.20 -0.30 7.87
N THR A 33 5.00 -0.74 8.25
CA THR A 33 4.43 -2.01 7.77
C THR A 33 4.03 -1.89 6.29
N TYR A 34 3.45 -0.75 5.90
CA TYR A 34 3.09 -0.47 4.51
C TYR A 34 4.31 -0.36 3.61
N GLN A 35 5.35 0.37 4.03
CA GLN A 35 6.61 0.46 3.30
C GLN A 35 7.23 -0.92 3.07
N ARG A 36 7.28 -1.79 4.10
CA ARG A 36 7.78 -3.17 3.94
C ARG A 36 6.96 -4.03 2.99
N LEU A 37 5.66 -3.76 2.84
CA LEU A 37 4.83 -4.42 1.84
C LEU A 37 5.20 -3.92 0.45
N MET A 38 5.29 -2.60 0.28
CA MET A 38 5.67 -1.97 -0.98
C MET A 38 7.05 -2.40 -1.47
N ASP A 39 8.04 -2.42 -0.59
CA ASP A 39 9.40 -2.86 -0.89
C ASP A 39 9.44 -4.31 -1.42
N LYS A 40 8.54 -5.17 -0.93
CA LYS A 40 8.43 -6.57 -1.37
C LYS A 40 7.69 -6.72 -2.69
N VAL A 41 6.59 -6.00 -2.88
CA VAL A 41 5.78 -6.09 -4.11
C VAL A 41 6.55 -5.52 -5.30
N PHE A 42 7.21 -4.37 -5.11
CA PHE A 42 7.87 -3.64 -6.18
C PHE A 42 9.40 -3.80 -6.16
N GLN A 43 9.92 -4.87 -5.53
CA GLN A 43 11.37 -5.06 -5.35
C GLN A 43 12.18 -4.97 -6.66
N GLY A 44 11.63 -5.43 -7.78
CA GLY A 44 12.28 -5.37 -9.11
C GLY A 44 12.06 -4.07 -9.88
N GLN A 45 11.24 -3.15 -9.36
CA GLN A 45 10.81 -1.92 -10.01
C GLN A 45 11.32 -0.68 -9.26
N ILE A 46 11.46 -0.78 -7.92
CA ILE A 46 11.95 0.31 -7.06
C ILE A 46 13.33 0.77 -7.53
N GLY A 47 13.46 2.08 -7.74
CA GLY A 47 14.66 2.73 -8.23
C GLY A 47 14.81 2.73 -9.76
N ARG A 48 14.22 1.74 -10.46
CA ARG A 48 14.21 1.64 -11.93
C ARG A 48 13.18 2.55 -12.55
N ASN A 49 11.89 2.23 -12.36
CA ASN A 49 10.75 2.94 -12.96
C ASN A 49 9.73 3.42 -11.92
N ILE A 50 9.87 3.02 -10.65
CA ILE A 50 9.02 3.49 -9.56
C ILE A 50 9.87 3.92 -8.36
N GLU A 51 9.42 4.97 -7.69
CA GLU A 51 9.86 5.38 -6.36
C GLU A 51 8.65 5.37 -5.43
N ILE A 52 8.84 4.87 -4.21
CA ILE A 52 7.75 4.71 -3.25
C ILE A 52 8.17 5.39 -1.96
N TYR A 53 7.32 6.28 -1.47
CA TYR A 53 7.51 6.98 -0.21
C TYR A 53 6.23 6.93 0.61
N VAL A 54 6.21 6.09 1.64
CA VAL A 54 5.05 5.89 2.51
C VAL A 54 3.82 5.58 1.65
N ASP A 55 2.84 6.48 1.59
CA ASP A 55 1.57 6.28 0.88
C ASP A 55 1.61 6.68 -0.61
N ASP A 56 2.66 7.39 -1.04
CA ASP A 56 2.77 7.93 -2.39
C ASP A 56 3.72 7.09 -3.25
N MET A 57 3.31 6.87 -4.50
CA MET A 57 4.09 6.14 -5.51
C MET A 57 4.30 7.05 -6.71
N VAL A 58 5.56 7.22 -7.12
CA VAL A 58 5.95 8.05 -8.26
C VAL A 58 6.51 7.15 -9.36
N LEU A 59 5.90 7.19 -10.52
CA LEU A 59 6.37 6.49 -11.72
C LEU A 59 7.23 7.43 -12.55
N LYS A 60 8.43 6.97 -12.94
CA LYS A 60 9.38 7.73 -13.76
C LYS A 60 9.81 6.92 -14.98
N SER A 61 9.77 7.56 -16.14
CA SER A 61 10.16 6.97 -17.42
C SER A 61 10.81 8.03 -18.31
N ASN A 62 11.69 7.62 -19.23
CA ASN A 62 12.45 8.55 -20.09
C ASN A 62 11.71 8.92 -21.38
N SER A 63 10.66 8.19 -21.74
CA SER A 63 9.84 8.45 -22.92
C SER A 63 8.38 8.08 -22.67
N LEU A 64 7.46 8.59 -23.49
CA LEU A 64 6.04 8.26 -23.38
C LEU A 64 5.77 6.78 -23.67
N ALA A 65 6.50 6.19 -24.63
CA ALA A 65 6.35 4.77 -24.98
C ALA A 65 6.76 3.88 -23.80
N ASP A 66 7.90 4.18 -23.17
CA ASP A 66 8.36 3.48 -21.97
C ASP A 66 7.38 3.66 -20.81
N HIS A 67 6.84 4.87 -20.67
CA HIS A 67 5.87 5.19 -19.61
C HIS A 67 4.60 4.33 -19.69
N ILE A 68 4.07 4.09 -20.89
CA ILE A 68 2.91 3.21 -21.08
C ILE A 68 3.25 1.76 -20.71
N ALA A 69 4.44 1.29 -21.07
CA ALA A 69 4.90 -0.06 -20.73
C ALA A 69 5.12 -0.22 -19.21
N ASP A 70 5.77 0.74 -18.57
CA ASP A 70 5.99 0.77 -17.12
C ASP A 70 4.67 0.83 -16.35
N LEU A 71 3.70 1.62 -16.80
CA LEU A 71 2.34 1.66 -16.23
C LEU A 71 1.65 0.30 -16.31
N ALA A 72 1.74 -0.38 -17.46
CA ALA A 72 1.15 -1.69 -17.63
C ALA A 72 1.76 -2.73 -16.67
N GLU A 73 3.09 -2.66 -16.47
CA GLU A 73 3.83 -3.50 -15.54
C GLU A 73 3.39 -3.27 -14.09
N ILE A 74 3.34 -2.01 -13.66
CA ILE A 74 2.96 -1.62 -12.29
C ILE A 74 1.50 -1.97 -12.00
N PHE A 75 0.57 -1.72 -12.93
CA PHE A 75 -0.81 -2.17 -12.77
C PHE A 75 -0.94 -3.70 -12.75
N GLY A 76 -0.03 -4.42 -13.42
CA GLY A 76 0.08 -5.87 -13.33
C GLY A 76 0.37 -6.34 -11.91
N GLU A 77 1.39 -5.78 -11.27
CA GLU A 77 1.76 -6.12 -9.88
C GLU A 77 0.66 -5.70 -8.88
N LEU A 78 0.06 -4.52 -9.04
CA LEU A 78 -1.06 -4.09 -8.20
C LEU A 78 -2.24 -5.09 -8.26
N ARG A 79 -2.64 -5.52 -9.46
CA ARG A 79 -3.72 -6.52 -9.63
C ARG A 79 -3.37 -7.86 -9.02
N LYS A 80 -2.15 -8.35 -9.23
CA LYS A 80 -1.66 -9.63 -8.69
C LYS A 80 -1.70 -9.66 -7.17
N HIS A 81 -1.41 -8.52 -6.52
CA HIS A 81 -1.43 -8.38 -5.06
C HIS A 81 -2.76 -7.84 -4.51
N ASN A 82 -3.80 -7.70 -5.34
CA ASN A 82 -5.11 -7.14 -4.96
C ASN A 82 -5.05 -5.75 -4.31
N MET A 83 -4.08 -4.94 -4.73
CA MET A 83 -3.92 -3.56 -4.28
C MET A 83 -4.79 -2.63 -5.13
N ARG A 84 -5.25 -1.54 -4.52
CA ARG A 84 -6.13 -0.56 -5.17
C ARG A 84 -5.54 0.83 -5.02
N LEU A 85 -5.66 1.62 -6.07
CA LEU A 85 -5.32 3.04 -6.10
C LEU A 85 -6.61 3.85 -5.89
N ASN A 86 -6.48 5.03 -5.28
CA ASN A 86 -7.57 5.98 -5.19
C ASN A 86 -7.57 6.85 -6.47
N PRO A 87 -8.59 6.80 -7.33
CA PRO A 87 -8.62 7.59 -8.57
C PRO A 87 -8.85 9.10 -8.35
N GLU A 88 -9.30 9.50 -7.16
CA GLU A 88 -9.51 10.91 -6.81
C GLU A 88 -8.24 11.59 -6.28
N LYS A 89 -7.17 10.81 -6.04
CA LYS A 89 -5.83 11.30 -5.74
C LYS A 89 -4.97 11.13 -6.98
#